data_AF-N2BF63-F1
#
_entry.id   AF-N2BF63-F1
#
_cell.length_a   1.000
_cell.length_b   1.000
_cell.length_c   1.000
_cell.angle_alpha   90.00
_cell.angle_beta   90.00
_cell.angle_gamma   90.00
#
_symmetry.space_group_name_H-M   'P 1'
#
loop_
_entity.id
_entity.type
_entity.pdbx_description
1 polymer ?
#
loop_
_entity_poly.entity_id
_entity_poly.type
_entity_poly.pdbx_seq_one_letter_code
_entity_poly.pdbx_strand_id
1 'polypeptide(L)'
;MLTYIFLLILIPTILSYLILTFIYRIIFKSKEKVSKFLVFLGSIGLIIFYYTPYSYYLEPSFYKFKEICQLNPEIYQANGGKIDEEYYNKVLKYFDTSLDTLDWEYVQENLLLNRNGAYLYKFEKYYDRIYHSFALFFNDNQARKDNIETILFYANWDTIRPLPAGNEGTGFFLGSVPISCIYFKKGLNNAK
;
A
#
# COMPACT_ATOMS: atom_id res chain seq x y z
N MET A 1 -12.21 25.78 7.39
CA MET A 1 -12.13 24.99 8.65
C MET A 1 -13.52 24.62 9.16
N LEU A 2 -14.41 25.58 9.42
CA LEU A 2 -15.78 25.33 9.90
C LEU A 2 -16.62 24.46 8.94
N THR A 3 -16.56 24.73 7.64
CA THR A 3 -17.23 23.94 6.58
C THR A 3 -16.77 22.48 6.55
N TYR A 4 -15.47 22.25 6.78
CA TYR A 4 -14.89 20.91 6.76
C TYR A 4 -15.27 20.11 8.02
N ILE A 5 -15.26 20.73 9.19
CA ILE A 5 -15.76 20.12 10.44
C ILE A 5 -17.25 19.76 10.29
N PHE A 6 -18.03 20.62 9.65
CA PHE A 6 -19.43 20.36 9.37
C PHE A 6 -19.62 19.14 8.47
N LEU A 7 -18.85 19.01 7.39
CA LEU A 7 -18.87 17.83 6.51
C LEU A 7 -18.46 16.54 7.26
N LEU A 8 -17.46 16.62 8.13
CA LEU A 8 -16.97 15.50 8.92
C LEU A 8 -17.97 14.93 9.92
N ILE A 9 -18.91 15.76 10.40
CA ILE A 9 -19.97 15.30 11.30
C ILE A 9 -21.20 14.90 10.49
N LEU A 10 -21.53 15.68 9.45
CA LEU A 10 -22.71 15.49 8.63
C LEU A 10 -22.65 14.16 7.85
N ILE A 11 -21.53 13.90 7.16
CA ILE A 11 -21.39 12.73 6.29
C ILE A 11 -21.53 11.42 7.09
N PRO A 12 -20.80 11.19 8.19
CA PRO A 12 -20.96 9.98 8.99
C PRO A 12 -22.33 9.86 9.63
N THR A 13 -22.98 10.97 9.97
CA THR A 13 -24.34 10.96 10.55
C THR A 13 -25.38 10.52 9.52
N ILE A 14 -25.30 11.03 8.29
CA ILE A 14 -26.15 10.58 7.17
C ILE A 14 -25.89 9.10 6.89
N LEU A 15 -24.62 8.70 6.79
CA LEU A 15 -24.23 7.33 6.48
C LEU A 15 -24.71 6.36 7.57
N SER A 16 -24.53 6.72 8.85
CA SER A 16 -25.03 5.97 10.01
C SER A 16 -26.54 5.80 9.96
N TYR A 17 -27.29 6.87 9.66
CA TYR A 17 -28.74 6.80 9.52
C TYR A 17 -29.16 5.83 8.41
N LEU A 18 -28.53 5.89 7.24
CA LEU A 18 -28.83 5.01 6.12
C LEU A 18 -28.51 3.53 6.45
N ILE A 19 -27.32 3.26 6.99
CA ILE A 19 -26.87 1.91 7.36
C ILE A 19 -27.81 1.32 8.42
N LEU A 20 -28.07 2.04 9.50
CA LEU A 20 -28.93 1.54 10.57
C LEU A 20 -30.38 1.39 10.11
N THR A 21 -30.88 2.28 9.25
CA THR A 21 -32.24 2.12 8.67
C THR A 21 -32.33 0.85 7.83
N PHE A 22 -31.31 0.56 7.03
CA PHE A 22 -31.24 -0.66 6.23
C PHE A 22 -31.20 -1.92 7.12
N ILE A 23 -30.32 -1.94 8.12
CA ILE A 23 -30.20 -3.05 9.08
C ILE A 23 -31.52 -3.25 9.85
N TYR A 24 -32.13 -2.17 10.34
CA TYR A 24 -33.36 -2.23 11.12
C TYR A 24 -34.53 -2.81 10.30
N ARG A 25 -34.62 -2.42 9.02
CA ARG A 25 -35.61 -2.99 8.08
C ARG A 25 -35.39 -4.47 7.82
N ILE A 26 -34.15 -4.93 7.72
CA ILE A 26 -33.85 -6.34 7.49
C ILE A 26 -34.15 -7.18 8.73
N ILE A 27 -33.63 -6.78 9.88
CA ILE A 27 -33.70 -7.58 11.11
C ILE A 27 -35.11 -7.56 11.69
N PHE A 28 -35.72 -6.38 11.81
CA PHE A 28 -36.99 -6.23 12.51
C PHE A 28 -38.20 -6.18 11.58
N LYS A 29 -37.99 -6.21 10.25
CA LYS A 29 -39.05 -6.03 9.23
C LYS A 29 -39.93 -4.79 9.46
N SER A 30 -39.43 -3.84 10.24
CA SER A 30 -40.15 -2.64 10.65
C SER A 30 -39.88 -1.49 9.67
N LYS A 31 -40.91 -0.66 9.45
CA LYS A 31 -40.80 0.58 8.67
C LYS A 31 -40.66 1.82 9.56
N GLU A 32 -40.54 1.63 10.88
CA GLU A 32 -40.39 2.73 11.82
C GLU A 32 -39.06 3.46 11.67
N LYS A 33 -39.03 4.70 12.17
CA LYS A 33 -37.83 5.53 12.15
C LYS A 33 -36.83 5.00 13.17
N VAL A 34 -35.57 4.86 12.76
CA VAL A 34 -34.48 4.48 13.65
C VAL A 34 -34.26 5.57 14.72
N SER A 35 -33.98 5.14 15.95
CA SER A 35 -33.68 6.03 17.07
C SER A 35 -32.52 6.98 16.75
N LYS A 36 -32.71 8.28 17.00
CA LYS A 36 -31.67 9.31 16.85
C LYS A 36 -30.42 9.01 17.69
N PHE A 37 -30.60 8.39 18.86
CA PHE A 37 -29.49 8.00 19.72
C PHE A 37 -28.63 6.90 19.08
N LEU A 38 -29.24 5.89 18.45
CA LEU A 38 -28.51 4.85 17.73
C LEU A 38 -27.75 5.41 16.53
N VAL A 39 -28.35 6.37 15.81
CA VAL A 39 -27.70 7.07 14.69
C VAL A 39 -26.45 7.81 15.16
N PHE A 40 -26.51 8.46 16.32
CA PHE A 40 -25.36 9.14 16.92
C PHE A 40 -24.25 8.15 17.34
N LEU A 41 -24.59 7.03 17.98
CA LEU A 41 -23.59 6.00 18.30
C LEU A 41 -22.95 5.40 17.04
N GLY A 42 -23.75 5.13 16.01
CA GLY A 42 -23.26 4.64 14.74
C GLY A 42 -22.34 5.65 14.03
N SER A 43 -22.61 6.96 14.15
CA SER A 43 -21.75 7.98 13.51
C SER A 43 -20.39 8.09 14.22
N ILE A 44 -20.35 8.01 15.56
CA ILE A 44 -19.10 7.90 16.32
C ILE A 44 -18.33 6.64 15.89
N GLY A 45 -19.01 5.51 15.78
CA GLY A 45 -18.41 4.25 15.32
C GLY A 45 -17.81 4.35 13.92
N LEU A 46 -18.49 5.00 12.98
CA LEU A 46 -17.99 5.24 11.62
C LEU A 46 -16.78 6.17 11.58
N ILE A 47 -16.77 7.22 12.41
CA ILE A 47 -15.62 8.12 12.53
C ILE A 47 -14.40 7.35 13.06
N ILE A 48 -14.56 6.62 14.16
CA ILE A 48 -13.49 5.78 14.72
C ILE A 48 -13.02 4.78 13.67
N PHE A 49 -13.94 4.06 13.02
CA PHE A 49 -13.62 3.08 12.00
C PHE A 49 -12.79 3.68 10.86
N TYR A 50 -13.22 4.83 10.32
CA TYR A 50 -12.48 5.55 9.28
C TYR A 50 -11.06 5.89 9.71
N TYR A 51 -10.85 6.31 10.96
CA TYR A 51 -9.54 6.71 11.45
C TYR A 51 -8.70 5.56 12.04
N THR A 52 -9.26 4.36 12.15
CA THR A 52 -8.52 3.16 12.59
C THR A 52 -7.86 2.42 11.42
N PRO A 53 -6.77 1.65 11.68
CA PRO A 53 -6.05 0.89 10.65
C PRO A 53 -6.90 -0.14 9.89
N TYR A 54 -8.05 -0.57 10.45
CA TYR A 54 -8.97 -1.48 9.76
C TYR A 54 -9.48 -0.90 8.44
N SER A 55 -9.60 0.43 8.34
CA SER A 55 -9.99 1.10 7.10
C SER A 55 -8.95 0.97 5.99
N TYR A 56 -7.68 0.63 6.29
CA TYR A 56 -6.65 0.42 5.26
C TYR A 56 -7.06 -0.72 4.32
N TYR A 57 -7.66 -1.78 4.86
CA TYR A 57 -8.16 -2.90 4.06
C TYR A 57 -9.29 -2.53 3.11
N LEU A 58 -9.88 -1.33 3.22
CA LEU A 58 -10.90 -0.86 2.29
C LEU A 58 -10.34 0.09 1.24
N GLU A 59 -9.06 0.48 1.34
CA GLU A 59 -8.42 1.36 0.37
C GLU A 59 -7.92 0.59 -0.86
N PRO A 60 -8.30 0.97 -2.08
CA PRO A 60 -7.82 0.33 -3.30
C PRO A 60 -6.29 0.29 -3.42
N SER A 61 -5.60 1.31 -2.93
CA SER A 61 -4.13 1.38 -2.95
C SER A 61 -3.47 0.39 -2.00
N PHE A 62 -4.10 0.06 -0.88
CA PHE A 62 -3.60 -0.98 0.02
C PHE A 62 -3.69 -2.36 -0.63
N TYR A 63 -4.75 -2.65 -1.39
CA TYR A 63 -4.86 -3.89 -2.16
C TYR A 63 -3.76 -4.01 -3.22
N LYS A 64 -3.55 -2.95 -4.01
CA LYS A 64 -2.45 -2.90 -5.00
C LYS A 64 -1.09 -3.07 -4.34
N PHE A 65 -0.87 -2.43 -3.19
CA PHE A 65 0.35 -2.61 -2.40
C PHE A 65 0.55 -4.06 -1.96
N LYS A 66 -0.52 -4.71 -1.48
CA LYS A 66 -0.49 -6.12 -1.09
C LYS A 66 -0.11 -7.03 -2.26
N GLU A 67 -0.64 -6.78 -3.46
CA GLU A 67 -0.28 -7.52 -4.69
C GLU A 67 1.20 -7.33 -5.03
N ILE A 68 1.70 -6.09 -5.00
CA ILE A 68 3.13 -5.79 -5.20
C ILE A 68 3.99 -6.56 -4.19
N CYS A 69 3.59 -6.61 -2.92
CA CYS A 69 4.33 -7.34 -1.89
C CYS A 69 4.38 -8.85 -2.07
N GLN A 70 3.47 -9.46 -2.85
CA GLN A 70 3.58 -10.88 -3.19
C GLN A 70 4.81 -11.18 -4.06
N LEU A 71 5.39 -10.17 -4.71
CA LEU A 71 6.63 -10.27 -5.48
C LEU A 71 7.89 -9.99 -4.65
N ASN A 72 7.77 -9.74 -3.34
CA ASN A 72 8.95 -9.73 -2.49
C ASN A 72 9.65 -11.10 -2.57
N PRO A 73 10.97 -11.20 -2.83
CA PRO A 73 11.64 -12.46 -3.12
C PRO A 73 11.35 -13.58 -2.11
N GLU A 74 11.44 -13.28 -0.81
CA GLU A 74 11.17 -14.26 0.25
C GLU A 74 9.70 -14.71 0.26
N ILE A 75 8.76 -13.77 0.10
CA ILE A 75 7.31 -14.09 0.07
C ILE A 75 6.99 -14.91 -1.18
N TYR A 76 7.53 -14.52 -2.33
CA TYR A 76 7.32 -15.19 -3.60
C TYR A 76 7.85 -16.64 -3.55
N GLN A 77 9.07 -16.83 -3.02
CA GLN A 77 9.66 -18.15 -2.81
C GLN A 77 8.89 -18.98 -1.79
N ALA A 78 8.43 -18.39 -0.69
CA ALA A 78 7.61 -19.09 0.30
C ALA A 78 6.28 -19.60 -0.28
N ASN A 79 5.74 -18.93 -1.31
CA ASN A 79 4.56 -19.36 -2.04
C ASN A 79 4.87 -20.36 -3.17
N GLY A 80 6.10 -20.89 -3.25
CA GLY A 80 6.53 -21.88 -4.25
C GLY A 80 7.08 -21.29 -5.55
N GLY A 81 7.22 -19.96 -5.63
CA GLY A 81 7.82 -19.30 -6.79
C GLY A 81 9.34 -19.51 -6.88
N LYS A 82 9.89 -19.40 -8.10
CA LYS A 82 11.34 -19.46 -8.36
C LYS A 82 11.85 -18.09 -8.79
N ILE A 83 13.03 -17.70 -8.34
CA ILE A 83 13.68 -16.46 -8.77
C ILE A 83 14.38 -16.76 -10.09
N ASP A 84 13.65 -16.55 -11.18
CA ASP A 84 14.06 -16.78 -12.56
C ASP A 84 13.60 -15.62 -13.46
N GLU A 85 13.77 -15.78 -14.76
CA GLU A 85 13.35 -14.80 -15.76
C GLU A 85 11.86 -14.42 -15.67
N GLU A 86 10.98 -15.38 -15.36
CA GLU A 86 9.55 -15.12 -15.20
C GLU A 86 9.31 -14.20 -14.00
N TYR A 87 10.00 -14.45 -12.89
CA TYR A 87 9.94 -13.57 -11.72
C TYR A 87 10.40 -12.15 -12.05
N TYR A 88 11.54 -12.00 -12.72
CA TYR A 88 12.05 -10.67 -13.08
C TYR A 88 11.07 -9.91 -13.97
N ASN A 89 10.49 -10.57 -14.97
CA ASN A 89 9.48 -9.97 -15.84
C ASN A 89 8.19 -9.60 -15.09
N LYS A 90 7.76 -10.39 -14.09
CA LYS A 90 6.63 -10.02 -13.21
C LYS A 90 6.89 -8.74 -12.43
N VAL A 91 8.10 -8.56 -11.90
CA VAL A 91 8.46 -7.33 -11.17
C VAL A 91 8.58 -6.14 -12.11
N LEU A 92 9.32 -6.30 -13.22
CA LEU A 92 9.56 -5.23 -14.19
C LEU A 92 8.27 -4.74 -14.87
N LYS A 93 7.24 -5.58 -14.95
CA LYS A 93 5.91 -5.18 -15.43
C LYS A 93 5.33 -3.99 -14.67
N TYR A 94 5.62 -3.84 -13.37
CA TYR A 94 5.17 -2.67 -12.60
C TYR A 94 5.85 -1.36 -13.01
N PHE A 95 6.97 -1.47 -13.73
CA PHE A 95 7.73 -0.37 -14.34
C PHE A 95 7.52 -0.29 -15.86
N ASP A 96 6.45 -0.94 -16.36
CA ASP A 96 6.08 -0.92 -17.77
C ASP A 96 7.18 -1.47 -18.71
N THR A 97 7.98 -2.43 -18.21
CA THR A 97 9.07 -3.06 -18.96
C THR A 97 9.22 -4.55 -18.64
N SER A 98 10.24 -5.20 -19.21
CA SER A 98 10.64 -6.59 -19.05
C SER A 98 12.14 -6.71 -19.29
N LEU A 99 12.78 -7.84 -18.96
CA LEU A 99 14.21 -8.04 -19.24
C LEU A 99 14.55 -7.96 -20.74
N ASP A 100 13.61 -8.35 -21.60
CA ASP A 100 13.81 -8.36 -23.06
C ASP A 100 13.61 -6.97 -23.69
N THR A 101 12.75 -6.15 -23.08
CA THR A 101 12.46 -4.78 -23.54
C THR A 101 13.24 -3.72 -22.77
N LEU A 102 14.07 -4.13 -21.81
CA LEU A 102 14.86 -3.21 -21.02
C LEU A 102 15.92 -2.56 -21.92
N ASP A 103 16.01 -1.23 -21.85
CA ASP A 103 17.07 -0.48 -22.52
C ASP A 103 18.38 -0.68 -21.77
N TRP A 104 19.13 -1.71 -22.13
CA TRP A 104 20.39 -2.09 -21.50
C TRP A 104 21.47 -1.02 -21.67
N GLU A 105 21.43 -0.24 -22.76
CA GLU A 105 22.36 0.88 -22.97
C GLU A 105 22.07 1.99 -21.95
N TYR A 106 20.80 2.36 -21.78
CA TYR A 106 20.41 3.32 -20.75
C TYR A 106 20.75 2.85 -19.34
N VAL A 107 20.52 1.57 -19.04
CA VAL A 107 20.89 0.97 -17.74
C VAL A 107 22.39 1.05 -17.51
N GLN A 108 23.21 0.73 -18.52
CA GLN A 108 24.67 0.80 -18.46
C GLN A 108 25.16 2.22 -18.17
N GLU A 109 24.62 3.22 -18.86
CA GLU A 109 24.98 4.63 -18.68
C GLU A 109 24.61 5.17 -17.30
N ASN A 110 23.60 4.58 -16.66
CA ASN A 110 23.07 4.99 -15.37
C ASN A 110 23.39 3.99 -14.24
N LEU A 111 24.40 3.14 -14.42
CA LEU A 111 24.89 2.24 -13.38
C LEU A 111 25.41 3.03 -12.17
N LEU A 112 24.99 2.59 -11.00
CA LEU A 112 25.42 3.13 -9.72
C LEU A 112 26.43 2.19 -9.08
N LEU A 113 27.52 2.74 -8.54
CA LEU A 113 28.43 2.02 -7.67
C LEU A 113 28.05 2.28 -6.22
N ASN A 114 27.61 1.25 -5.50
CA ASN A 114 27.27 1.39 -4.09
C ASN A 114 28.54 1.45 -3.21
N ARG A 115 28.36 1.75 -1.91
CA ARG A 115 29.48 1.85 -0.95
C ARG A 115 30.27 0.55 -0.76
N ASN A 116 29.67 -0.60 -1.09
CA ASN A 116 30.28 -1.91 -0.98
C ASN A 116 31.01 -2.33 -2.27
N GLY A 117 31.06 -1.44 -3.28
CA GLY A 117 31.69 -1.72 -4.56
C GLY A 117 30.84 -2.54 -5.54
N ALA A 118 29.54 -2.74 -5.26
CA ALA A 118 28.63 -3.44 -6.16
C ALA A 118 27.98 -2.48 -7.16
N TYR A 119 27.93 -2.90 -8.42
CA TYR A 119 27.25 -2.19 -9.50
C TYR A 119 25.76 -2.52 -9.49
N LEU A 120 24.91 -1.50 -9.53
CA LEU A 120 23.47 -1.68 -9.52
C LEU A 120 22.75 -0.64 -10.37
N TYR A 121 21.54 -1.00 -10.80
CA TYR A 121 20.58 -0.07 -11.37
C TYR A 121 19.27 -0.16 -10.60
N LYS A 122 18.66 0.99 -10.31
CA LYS A 122 17.46 1.09 -9.46
C LYS A 122 16.28 1.62 -10.27
N PHE A 123 15.21 0.84 -10.29
CA PHE A 123 13.88 1.25 -10.71
C PHE A 123 13.13 1.78 -9.50
N GLU A 124 12.48 2.93 -9.64
CA GLU A 124 11.67 3.55 -8.59
C GLU A 124 10.36 4.05 -9.18
N LYS A 125 9.24 3.79 -8.49
CA LYS A 125 7.94 4.28 -8.92
C LYS A 125 7.09 4.65 -7.70
N TYR A 126 6.54 5.85 -7.77
CA TYR A 126 5.57 6.35 -6.82
C TYR A 126 4.20 6.36 -7.50
N TYR A 127 3.22 5.74 -6.88
CA TYR A 127 1.85 5.75 -7.36
C TYR A 127 0.89 5.78 -6.19
N ASP A 128 0.07 6.83 -6.12
CA ASP A 128 -0.83 7.08 -5.00
C ASP A 128 -0.07 7.06 -3.66
N ARG A 129 -0.44 6.17 -2.73
CA ARG A 129 0.22 5.99 -1.42
C ARG A 129 1.34 4.96 -1.46
N ILE A 130 1.70 4.44 -2.63
CA ILE A 130 2.67 3.34 -2.79
C ILE A 130 3.98 3.90 -3.30
N TYR A 131 5.06 3.59 -2.57
CA TYR A 131 6.40 3.63 -3.11
C TYR A 131 6.88 2.21 -3.31
N HIS A 132 7.40 1.90 -4.49
CA HIS A 132 8.14 0.65 -4.68
C HIS A 132 9.38 0.88 -5.53
N SER A 133 10.38 0.05 -5.25
CA SER A 133 11.64 0.05 -5.94
C SER A 133 12.12 -1.38 -6.13
N PHE A 134 12.82 -1.57 -7.23
CA PHE A 134 13.46 -2.80 -7.61
C PHE A 134 14.87 -2.44 -8.08
N ALA A 135 15.89 -3.12 -7.57
CA ALA A 135 17.26 -2.91 -7.98
C ALA A 135 17.85 -4.21 -8.51
N LEU A 136 18.48 -4.12 -9.68
CA LEU A 136 19.33 -5.17 -10.24
C LEU A 136 20.76 -4.91 -9.79
N PHE A 137 21.40 -5.94 -9.24
CA PHE A 137 22.83 -5.94 -8.95
C PHE A 137 23.54 -6.78 -10.00
N PHE A 138 24.72 -6.33 -10.41
CA PHE A 138 25.51 -6.96 -11.46
C PHE A 138 26.84 -7.47 -10.90
N ASN A 139 27.34 -8.59 -11.42
CA ASN A 139 28.61 -9.17 -10.96
C ASN A 139 29.81 -8.26 -11.25
N ASP A 140 29.71 -7.43 -12.30
CA ASP A 140 30.73 -6.46 -12.69
C ASP A 140 30.08 -5.18 -13.27
N ASN A 141 30.88 -4.31 -13.88
CA ASN A 141 30.42 -3.03 -14.42
C ASN A 141 29.65 -3.14 -15.75
N GLN A 142 29.20 -4.33 -16.15
CA GLN A 142 28.51 -4.57 -17.41
C GLN A 142 27.03 -4.90 -17.16
N ALA A 143 26.14 -3.95 -17.44
CA ALA A 143 24.70 -4.14 -17.34
C ALA A 143 24.18 -4.99 -18.51
N ARG A 144 24.01 -6.30 -18.26
CA ARG A 144 23.37 -7.23 -19.18
C ARG A 144 22.51 -8.24 -18.45
N LYS A 145 21.54 -8.81 -19.16
CA LYS A 145 20.58 -9.82 -18.66
C LYS A 145 21.26 -11.00 -17.98
N ASP A 146 22.32 -11.53 -18.58
CA ASP A 146 23.08 -12.70 -18.10
C ASP A 146 24.05 -12.37 -16.94
N ASN A 147 24.25 -11.09 -16.64
CA ASN A 147 25.19 -10.62 -15.64
C ASN A 147 24.51 -10.13 -14.35
N ILE A 148 23.20 -10.31 -14.22
CA ILE A 148 22.46 -10.02 -12.98
C ILE A 148 22.91 -11.04 -11.91
N GLU A 149 23.47 -10.55 -10.81
CA GLU A 149 23.87 -11.35 -9.66
C GLU A 149 22.68 -11.58 -8.71
N THR A 150 22.05 -10.49 -8.31
CA THR A 150 21.00 -10.49 -7.30
C THR A 150 20.08 -9.30 -7.46
N ILE A 151 19.07 -9.24 -6.60
CA ILE A 151 18.07 -8.19 -6.61
C ILE A 151 17.76 -7.68 -5.22
N LEU A 152 17.34 -6.43 -5.18
CA LEU A 152 16.70 -5.86 -4.01
C LEU A 152 15.30 -5.39 -4.39
N PHE A 153 14.30 -5.86 -3.65
CA PHE A 153 12.93 -5.44 -3.81
C PHE A 153 12.45 -4.75 -2.54
N TYR A 154 11.85 -3.58 -2.70
CA TYR A 154 11.30 -2.83 -1.59
C TYR A 154 9.99 -2.17 -2.00
N ALA A 155 8.95 -2.32 -1.18
CA ALA A 155 7.71 -1.59 -1.36
C ALA A 155 7.13 -1.19 -0.01
N ASN A 156 6.59 0.02 0.03
CA ASN A 156 5.92 0.61 1.17
C ASN A 156 4.58 1.23 0.75
N TRP A 157 3.65 1.20 1.68
CA TRP A 157 2.39 1.93 1.60
C TRP A 157 2.33 2.96 2.72
N ASP A 158 2.20 4.22 2.34
CA ASP A 158 2.13 5.34 3.27
C ASP A 158 0.83 5.26 4.06
N THR A 159 0.93 5.18 5.39
CA THR A 159 -0.22 5.14 6.30
C THR A 159 -0.65 6.52 6.76
N ILE A 160 0.15 7.55 6.46
CA ILE A 160 -0.11 8.92 6.86
C ILE A 160 -1.41 9.38 6.22
N ARG A 161 -2.34 9.77 7.09
CA ARG A 161 -3.57 10.46 6.75
C ARG A 161 -3.55 11.80 7.44
N PRO A 162 -3.78 12.91 6.72
CA PRO A 162 -3.92 14.20 7.37
C PRO A 162 -5.07 14.12 8.38
N LEU A 163 -4.77 14.34 9.66
CA LEU A 163 -5.80 14.69 10.62
C LEU A 163 -6.15 16.16 10.37
N PRO A 164 -7.43 16.50 10.39
CA PRO A 164 -7.86 17.88 10.38
C PRO A 164 -7.69 18.49 11.77
N ALA A 165 -6.45 18.66 12.20
CA ALA A 165 -6.13 19.50 13.33
C ALA A 165 -5.71 20.89 12.81
N GLY A 166 -6.12 21.92 13.54
CA GLY A 166 -6.14 23.32 13.12
C GLY A 166 -4.84 23.87 12.56
N ASN A 167 -5.01 24.96 11.81
CA ASN A 167 -4.05 25.63 10.94
C ASN A 167 -2.91 26.36 11.67
N GLU A 168 -2.17 25.68 12.54
CA GLU A 168 -1.00 26.23 13.23
C GLU A 168 0.24 25.36 13.00
N GLY A 169 0.78 25.44 11.78
CA GLY A 169 2.16 25.06 11.43
C GLY A 169 2.61 23.61 11.66
N THR A 170 1.76 22.77 12.25
CA THR A 170 2.04 21.38 12.63
C THR A 170 0.80 20.56 12.26
N GLY A 171 0.77 20.07 11.02
CA GLY A 171 -0.28 19.14 10.62
C GLY A 171 -0.22 17.92 11.54
N PHE A 172 -1.29 17.64 12.26
CA PHE A 172 -1.39 16.36 12.95
C PHE A 172 -1.68 15.31 11.87
N PHE A 173 -1.03 14.17 11.95
CA PHE A 173 -1.19 13.07 11.02
C PHE A 173 -1.60 11.82 11.81
N LEU A 174 -2.59 11.08 11.32
CA LEU A 174 -2.82 9.70 11.76
C LEU A 174 -1.97 8.77 10.89
N GLY A 175 -1.32 7.80 11.52
CA GLY A 175 -0.29 7.01 10.86
C GLY A 175 1.08 7.61 11.10
N SER A 176 2.07 6.76 11.35
CA SER A 176 3.41 7.17 11.77
C SER A 176 4.47 6.63 10.83
N VAL A 177 4.37 5.34 10.51
CA VAL A 177 5.37 4.61 9.73
C VAL A 177 4.65 3.96 8.55
N PRO A 178 5.16 4.13 7.30
CA PRO A 178 4.67 3.37 6.16
C PRO A 178 4.71 1.86 6.45
N ILE A 179 3.71 1.13 5.96
CA ILE A 179 3.69 -0.32 6.05
C ILE A 179 4.58 -0.86 4.93
N SER A 180 5.57 -1.69 5.26
CA SER A 180 6.40 -2.40 4.28
C SER A 180 5.93 -3.83 4.07
N CYS A 181 6.43 -4.51 3.03
CA CYS A 181 6.10 -5.92 2.78
C CYS A 181 6.44 -6.87 3.93
N ILE A 182 7.31 -6.47 4.85
CA ILE A 182 7.62 -7.22 6.08
C ILE A 182 6.35 -7.46 6.91
N TYR A 183 5.37 -6.58 6.84
CA TYR A 183 4.06 -6.75 7.49
C TYR A 183 3.40 -8.09 7.14
N PHE A 184 3.50 -8.53 5.88
CA PHE A 184 2.90 -9.78 5.41
C PHE A 184 3.76 -11.00 5.74
N LYS A 185 5.07 -10.84 5.96
CA LYS A 185 5.95 -11.93 6.41
C LYS A 185 5.53 -12.47 7.78
N LYS A 186 5.06 -11.59 8.67
CA LYS A 186 4.59 -11.96 10.02
C LYS A 186 3.41 -12.95 10.00
N GLY A 187 2.62 -12.99 8.92
CA GLY A 187 1.52 -13.94 8.74
C GLY A 187 1.96 -15.34 8.26
N LEU A 188 3.08 -15.44 7.55
CA LEU A 188 3.58 -16.72 7.01
C LEU A 188 4.19 -17.63 8.08
N ASN A 189 4.79 -17.05 9.13
CA ASN A 189 5.39 -17.80 10.24
C ASN A 189 4.36 -18.41 11.21
N ASN A 190 3.10 -17.97 11.17
CA ASN A 190 2.03 -18.49 12.03
C ASN A 190 1.20 -19.60 11.37
N ALA A 191 1.55 -20.00 10.15
CA ALA A 191 0.85 -21.03 9.37
C ALA A 191 1.68 -22.33 9.23
N LYS A 192 2.71 -22.51 10.05
CA LYS A 192 3.51 -23.74 10.16
C LYS A 192 3.22 -24.45 11.47
#